data_AF-A0A7J4RJ91-F1
#
_entry.id   AF-A0A7J4RJ91-F1
#
_cell.length_a   1.000
_cell.length_b   1.000
_cell.length_c   1.000
_cell.angle_alpha   90.00
_cell.angle_beta   90.00
_cell.angle_gamma   90.00
#
_symmetry.space_group_name_H-M   'P 1'
#
loop_
_entity.id
_entity.type
_entity.pdbx_description
1 polymer ?
#
loop_
_entity_poly.entity_id
_entity_poly.type
_entity_poly.pdbx_seq_one_letter_code
_entity_poly.pdbx_strand_id
1 'polypeptide(L)'
;MDSVGDVDIQRISFDSKTYDTDSVAVESPLSINVEFRGDSYSVGILMRTPGDDEELVIGFLFGEGIITEKKHVTEILIDDNCCKVKISEESFFDPLEHVRKTSVSSACGICGRDSINNLLRLQ
;
A
#
# COMPACT_ATOMS: atom_id res chain seq x y z
N MET A 1 7.94 -1.08 11.50
CA MET A 1 8.95 -1.34 10.46
C MET A 1 9.78 -0.08 10.30
N ASP A 2 11.08 -0.21 10.02
CA ASP A 2 11.94 0.94 9.80
C ASP A 2 11.71 1.47 8.37
N SER A 3 11.60 2.80 8.25
CA SER A 3 11.38 3.51 6.98
C SER A 3 12.67 3.69 6.17
N VAL A 4 13.82 3.45 6.80
CA VAL A 4 15.16 3.61 6.23
C VAL A 4 15.97 2.35 6.52
N GLY A 5 16.66 1.85 5.50
CA GLY A 5 17.59 0.73 5.60
C GLY A 5 18.95 1.13 5.06
N ASP A 6 20.01 0.54 5.61
CA ASP A 6 21.36 0.71 5.09
C ASP A 6 21.68 -0.40 4.09
N VAL A 7 22.28 -0.02 2.96
CA VAL A 7 22.69 -0.95 1.91
C VAL A 7 24.17 -0.76 1.59
N ASP A 8 24.86 -1.87 1.34
CA ASP A 8 26.23 -1.83 0.85
C ASP A 8 26.24 -1.31 -0.59
N ILE A 9 27.06 -0.28 -0.83
CA ILE A 9 27.21 0.33 -2.15
C ILE A 9 28.66 0.31 -2.60
N GLN A 10 28.81 0.54 -3.90
CA GLN A 10 30.11 0.72 -4.52
C GLN A 10 30.13 2.07 -5.25
N ARG A 11 30.97 3.00 -4.80
CA ARG A 11 31.18 4.28 -5.50
C ARG A 11 32.28 4.09 -6.54
N ILE A 12 31.97 4.41 -7.80
CA ILE A 12 32.89 4.26 -8.94
C ILE A 12 33.24 5.64 -9.48
N SER A 13 34.54 5.94 -9.52
CA SER A 13 35.12 7.09 -10.21
C SER A 13 36.02 6.62 -11.36
N PHE A 14 36.59 7.55 -12.13
CA PHE A 14 37.39 7.22 -13.32
C PHE A 14 38.62 6.34 -13.01
N ASP A 15 39.23 6.51 -11.83
CA ASP A 15 40.48 5.86 -11.40
C ASP A 15 40.35 5.04 -10.11
N SER A 16 39.17 5.04 -9.48
CA SER A 16 39.00 4.50 -8.14
C SER A 16 37.62 3.87 -7.93
N LYS A 17 37.61 2.90 -7.03
CA LYS A 17 36.43 2.17 -6.57
C LYS A 17 36.50 2.08 -5.05
N THR A 18 35.48 2.57 -4.38
CA THR A 18 35.35 2.47 -2.92
C THR A 18 34.08 1.72 -2.54
N TYR A 19 34.13 1.04 -1.40
CA TYR A 19 32.99 0.41 -0.76
C TYR A 19 32.54 1.31 0.39
N ASP A 20 31.23 1.46 0.51
CA ASP A 20 30.60 2.36 1.47
C ASP A 20 29.19 1.83 1.80
N THR A 21 28.55 2.40 2.80
CA THR A 21 27.14 2.14 3.12
C THR A 21 26.32 3.38 2.81
N ASP A 22 25.14 3.21 2.22
CA ASP A 22 24.20 4.31 1.97
C ASP A 22 22.85 4.01 2.61
N SER A 23 22.18 5.06 3.08
CA SER A 23 20.86 4.95 3.68
C SER A 23 19.80 5.17 2.61
N VAL A 24 18.91 4.20 2.45
CA VAL A 24 17.86 4.20 1.44
C VAL A 24 16.48 4.08 2.08
N ALA A 25 15.46 4.67 1.46
CA ALA A 25 14.09 4.47 1.88
C ALA A 25 13.67 3.01 1.65
N VAL A 26 13.01 2.42 2.65
CA VAL A 26 12.40 1.10 2.54
C VAL A 26 11.07 1.21 1.81
N GLU A 27 10.76 0.22 0.98
CA GLU A 27 9.47 0.07 0.30
C GLU A 27 8.87 -1.29 0.67
N SER A 28 7.62 -1.30 1.17
CA SER A 28 6.89 -2.53 1.48
C SER A 28 5.43 -2.45 1.00
N PRO A 29 4.81 -3.59 0.65
CA PRO A 29 3.43 -3.60 0.19
C PRO A 29 2.44 -3.39 1.36
N LEU A 30 1.37 -2.62 1.16
CA LEU A 30 0.20 -2.56 2.04
C LEU A 30 -1.04 -2.99 1.28
N SER A 31 -1.61 -4.14 1.64
CA SER A 31 -2.93 -4.55 1.16
C SER A 31 -4.02 -3.87 2.01
N ILE A 32 -5.06 -3.36 1.37
CA ILE A 32 -6.15 -2.65 2.04
C ILE A 32 -7.47 -3.38 1.75
N ASN A 33 -8.15 -3.80 2.81
CA ASN A 33 -9.45 -4.43 2.77
C ASN A 33 -10.46 -3.55 3.49
N VAL A 34 -11.57 -3.26 2.81
CA VAL A 34 -12.69 -2.50 3.35
C VAL A 34 -13.78 -3.48 3.80
N GLU A 35 -14.13 -3.44 5.07
CA GLU A 35 -15.28 -4.13 5.63
C GLU A 35 -16.51 -3.20 5.57
N PHE A 36 -17.53 -3.64 4.85
CA PHE A 36 -18.78 -2.91 4.65
C PHE A 36 -19.97 -3.87 4.65
N ARG A 37 -20.98 -3.60 5.51
CA ARG A 37 -22.19 -4.42 5.64
C ARG A 37 -21.95 -5.92 5.90
N GLY A 38 -20.85 -6.25 6.58
CA GLY A 38 -20.48 -7.63 6.92
C GLY A 38 -19.68 -8.36 5.85
N ASP A 39 -19.47 -7.75 4.68
CA ASP A 39 -18.61 -8.25 3.62
C ASP A 39 -17.24 -7.54 3.65
N SER A 40 -16.20 -8.24 3.20
CA SER A 40 -14.84 -7.70 3.08
C SER A 40 -14.44 -7.59 1.62
N TYR A 41 -13.98 -6.41 1.21
CA TYR A 41 -13.62 -6.11 -0.16
C TYR A 41 -12.17 -5.65 -0.25
N SER A 42 -11.36 -6.32 -1.08
CA SER A 42 -10.00 -5.87 -1.39
C SER A 42 -10.07 -4.65 -2.30
N VAL A 43 -9.64 -3.48 -1.82
CA VAL A 43 -9.72 -2.23 -2.59
C VAL A 43 -8.40 -1.86 -3.26
N GLY A 44 -7.28 -2.46 -2.82
CA GLY A 44 -6.01 -2.31 -3.51
C GLY A 44 -4.79 -2.74 -2.70
N ILE A 45 -3.64 -2.66 -3.38
CA ILE A 45 -2.32 -2.84 -2.78
C ILE A 45 -1.49 -1.62 -3.14
N LEU A 46 -0.92 -0.98 -2.13
CA LEU A 46 0.02 0.14 -2.25
C LEU A 46 1.44 -0.37 -2.02
N MET A 47 2.42 0.29 -2.62
CA MET A 47 3.79 0.23 -2.12
C MET A 47 4.00 1.48 -1.26
N ARG A 48 4.51 1.31 -0.05
CA ARG A 48 4.69 2.39 0.92
C ARG A 48 6.07 2.35 1.54
N THR A 49 6.54 3.51 1.98
CA THR A 49 7.54 3.54 3.04
C THR A 49 6.83 3.36 4.38
N PRO A 50 7.16 2.35 5.19
CA PRO A 50 6.44 2.09 6.43
C PRO A 50 6.55 3.24 7.44
N GLY A 51 5.48 3.53 8.17
CA GLY A 51 5.49 4.49 9.28
C GLY A 51 4.12 5.06 9.61
N ASP A 52 3.52 5.73 8.63
CA ASP A 52 2.27 6.48 8.78
C ASP A 52 1.10 5.78 8.07
N ASP A 53 0.94 4.49 8.35
CA ASP A 53 0.07 3.61 7.57
C ASP A 53 -1.42 3.95 7.74
N GLU A 54 -1.84 4.38 8.93
CA GLU A 54 -3.24 4.78 9.20
C GLU A 54 -3.62 6.03 8.40
N GLU A 55 -2.76 7.06 8.43
CA GLU A 55 -2.92 8.29 7.66
C GLU A 55 -2.92 8.01 6.16
N LEU A 56 -2.00 7.16 5.70
CA LEU A 56 -1.94 6.72 4.30
C LEU A 56 -3.24 6.05 3.86
N VAL A 57 -3.76 5.13 4.67
CA VAL A 57 -5.01 4.41 4.37
C VAL A 57 -6.20 5.37 4.33
N ILE A 58 -6.34 6.26 5.30
CA ILE A 58 -7.42 7.27 5.30
C ILE A 58 -7.32 8.15 4.05
N GLY A 59 -6.11 8.63 3.73
CA GLY A 59 -5.87 9.45 2.54
C GLY A 59 -6.18 8.70 1.24
N PHE A 60 -5.82 7.43 1.15
CA PHE A 60 -6.13 6.56 0.02
C PHE A 60 -7.64 6.39 -0.16
N LEU A 61 -8.36 6.03 0.90
CA LEU A 61 -9.82 5.86 0.85
C LEU A 61 -10.52 7.16 0.45
N PHE A 62 -10.01 8.31 0.90
CA PHE A 62 -10.54 9.62 0.50
C PHE A 62 -10.25 9.94 -0.97
N GLY A 63 -9.02 9.71 -1.42
CA GLY A 63 -8.60 9.97 -2.81
C GLY A 63 -9.32 9.10 -3.84
N GLU A 64 -9.65 7.85 -3.48
CA GLU A 64 -10.44 6.94 -4.32
C GLU A 64 -11.96 7.17 -4.23
N GLY A 65 -12.42 8.13 -3.41
CA GLY A 65 -13.85 8.43 -3.24
C GLY A 65 -14.63 7.45 -2.36
N ILE A 66 -13.96 6.47 -1.74
CA ILE A 66 -14.57 5.48 -0.84
C ILE A 66 -15.14 6.17 0.42
N ILE A 67 -14.47 7.19 0.91
CA ILE A 67 -14.96 8.05 1.99
C ILE A 67 -14.88 9.53 1.58
N THR A 68 -15.81 10.35 2.07
CA THR A 68 -15.76 11.82 1.91
C THR A 68 -15.38 12.54 3.21
N GLU A 69 -15.41 11.85 4.35
CA GLU A 69 -15.10 12.38 5.67
C GLU A 69 -14.42 11.29 6.51
N LYS A 70 -13.46 11.67 7.38
CA LYS A 70 -12.76 10.74 8.28
C LYS A 70 -13.72 9.97 9.19
N LYS A 71 -14.86 10.57 9.57
CA LYS A 71 -15.87 9.95 10.46
C LYS A 71 -16.48 8.67 9.88
N HIS A 72 -16.41 8.47 8.56
CA HIS A 72 -16.89 7.24 7.93
C HIS A 72 -16.02 6.04 8.27
N VAL A 73 -14.79 6.23 8.73
CA VAL A 73 -13.92 5.14 9.19
C VAL A 73 -14.19 4.89 10.67
N THR A 74 -14.67 3.71 11.00
CA THR A 74 -15.05 3.33 12.36
C THR A 74 -13.95 2.53 13.07
N GLU A 75 -13.14 1.78 12.31
CA GLU A 75 -12.04 0.98 12.83
C GLU A 75 -10.96 0.80 11.75
N ILE A 76 -9.69 0.84 12.17
CA ILE A 76 -8.53 0.46 11.34
C ILE A 76 -7.73 -0.56 12.15
N LEU A 77 -7.46 -1.71 11.54
CA LEU A 77 -6.58 -2.75 12.08
C LEU A 77 -5.47 -3.02 11.07
N ILE A 78 -4.23 -2.80 11.46
CA ILE A 78 -3.05 -3.04 10.62
C ILE A 78 -2.24 -4.16 11.25
N ASP A 79 -2.06 -5.23 10.49
CA ASP A 79 -1.22 -6.37 10.83
C ASP A 79 -0.20 -6.59 9.70
N ASP A 80 1.06 -6.29 9.99
CA ASP A 80 2.20 -6.33 9.07
C ASP A 80 1.96 -5.51 7.77
N ASN A 81 1.49 -6.18 6.73
CA ASN A 81 1.26 -5.64 5.40
C ASN A 81 -0.22 -5.74 4.97
N CYS A 82 -1.12 -5.95 5.94
CA CYS A 82 -2.55 -6.05 5.72
C CYS A 82 -3.28 -5.05 6.62
N CYS A 83 -3.98 -4.11 5.99
CA CYS A 83 -4.89 -3.20 6.63
C CYS A 83 -6.33 -3.66 6.40
N LYS A 84 -7.09 -3.77 7.49
CA LYS A 84 -8.55 -3.95 7.49
C LYS A 84 -9.18 -2.68 8.02
N VAL A 85 -10.08 -2.11 7.24
CA VAL A 85 -10.77 -0.86 7.59
C VAL A 85 -12.26 -1.12 7.60
N LYS A 86 -12.92 -0.82 8.71
CA LYS A 86 -14.39 -0.77 8.76
C LYS A 86 -14.86 0.62 8.42
N ILE A 87 -15.82 0.69 7.51
CA ILE A 87 -16.48 1.94 7.16
C ILE A 87 -17.98 1.90 7.51
N SER A 88 -18.51 3.05 7.88
CA SER A 88 -19.92 3.23 8.23
C SER A 88 -20.82 3.06 7.01
N GLU A 89 -22.07 2.65 7.25
CA GLU A 89 -23.10 2.59 6.20
C GLU A 89 -23.48 3.95 5.60
N GLU A 90 -23.12 5.05 6.25
CA GLU A 90 -23.29 6.42 5.75
C GLU A 90 -22.25 6.80 4.69
N SER A 91 -21.25 5.94 4.44
CA SER A 91 -20.27 6.15 3.38
C SER A 91 -20.89 5.94 1.98
N PHE A 92 -20.29 6.56 0.98
CA PHE A 92 -20.68 6.42 -0.44
C PHE A 92 -20.05 5.19 -1.10
N PHE A 93 -19.60 4.21 -0.32
CA PHE A 93 -18.91 3.05 -0.85
C PHE A 93 -19.87 2.14 -1.64
N ASP A 94 -19.68 2.14 -2.96
CA ASP A 94 -20.27 1.15 -3.86
C ASP A 94 -19.20 0.14 -4.29
N PRO A 95 -19.28 -1.13 -3.85
CA PRO A 95 -18.34 -2.16 -4.26
C PRO A 95 -18.21 -2.34 -5.78
N LEU A 96 -19.25 -2.05 -6.58
CA LEU A 96 -19.19 -2.22 -8.04
C LEU A 96 -18.33 -1.17 -8.73
N GLU A 97 -18.23 0.03 -8.13
CA GLU A 97 -17.44 1.17 -8.61
C GLU A 97 -16.05 1.23 -7.96
N HIS A 98 -15.98 0.96 -6.65
CA HIS A 98 -14.81 1.22 -5.82
C HIS A 98 -13.91 -0.02 -5.61
N VAL A 99 -14.42 -1.24 -5.81
CA VAL A 99 -13.57 -2.44 -5.84
C VAL A 99 -13.02 -2.54 -7.26
N ARG A 100 -11.79 -2.05 -7.42
CA ARG A 100 -11.10 -1.96 -8.71
C ARG A 100 -11.19 -3.28 -9.48
N LYS A 101 -11.77 -3.22 -10.68
CA LYS A 101 -11.75 -4.33 -11.66
C LYS A 101 -10.56 -4.26 -12.63
N THR A 102 -9.73 -3.22 -12.57
CA THR A 102 -8.65 -3.01 -13.54
C THR A 102 -7.49 -2.22 -12.94
N SER A 103 -6.29 -2.78 -13.10
CA SER A 103 -5.01 -2.24 -12.65
C SER A 103 -4.64 -0.99 -13.45
N VAL A 104 -4.67 0.20 -12.83
CA VAL A 104 -3.98 1.39 -13.38
C VAL A 104 -2.55 1.35 -12.86
N SER A 105 -1.58 1.08 -13.73
CA SER A 105 -0.17 1.02 -13.38
C SER A 105 0.62 2.06 -14.17
N SER A 106 1.09 3.10 -13.49
CA SER A 106 2.21 3.96 -13.94
C SER A 106 3.55 3.60 -13.25
N ALA A 107 3.62 2.41 -12.64
CA ALA A 107 4.82 1.84 -12.02
C ALA A 107 5.18 0.50 -12.68
N CYS A 108 6.12 -0.27 -12.11
CA CYS A 108 6.71 -1.53 -12.62
C CYS A 108 5.73 -2.68 -12.97
N GLY A 109 4.41 -2.47 -13.00
CA GLY A 109 3.40 -3.47 -13.37
C GLY A 109 2.91 -4.34 -12.20
N ILE A 110 3.32 -4.00 -10.97
CA ILE A 110 2.98 -4.73 -9.72
C ILE A 110 1.83 -4.03 -8.99
N CYS A 111 1.77 -2.70 -9.06
CA CYS A 111 0.74 -1.88 -8.45
C CYS A 111 -0.61 -2.11 -9.16
N GLY A 112 -1.62 -2.61 -8.43
CA GLY A 112 -2.98 -2.81 -8.95
C GLY A 112 -3.43 -4.26 -9.18
N ARG A 113 -2.74 -5.26 -8.62
CA ARG A 113 -3.16 -6.68 -8.66
C ARG A 113 -3.88 -7.10 -7.39
N ASP A 114 -4.80 -8.05 -7.52
CA ASP A 114 -5.66 -8.54 -6.42
C ASP A 114 -4.94 -9.40 -5.38
N SER A 115 -3.68 -9.79 -5.61
CA SER A 115 -2.91 -10.60 -4.66
C SER A 115 -1.39 -10.47 -4.79
N ILE A 116 -0.70 -10.50 -3.64
CA ILE A 116 0.77 -10.57 -3.52
C ILE A 116 1.32 -11.91 -4.04
N ASN A 117 0.53 -12.99 -3.99
CA ASN A 117 0.97 -14.34 -4.38
C ASN A 117 1.33 -14.50 -5.88
N ASN A 118 0.99 -13.54 -6.73
CA ASN A 118 1.44 -13.54 -8.12
C ASN A 118 2.93 -13.15 -8.30
N LEU A 119 3.68 -12.92 -7.22
CA LEU A 119 5.12 -12.64 -7.24
C LEU A 119 6.02 -13.90 -7.23
N LEU A 120 5.49 -15.09 -6.93
CA LEU A 120 6.29 -16.33 -6.77
C LEU A 120 6.37 -17.23 -8.02
N ARG A 121 6.23 -16.67 -9.24
CA ARG A 121 6.47 -17.42 -10.49
C ARG A 121 7.57 -16.82 -11.34
N LEU A 122 8.78 -16.83 -10.80
CA LEU A 122 10.02 -16.88 -11.57
C LEU A 122 10.94 -17.90 -10.90
N GLN A 123 10.67 -19.18 -11.16
CA GLN A 123 11.68 -20.23 -11.17
C GLN A 123 11.78 -20.76 -12.60
#